data_AF-U6RL81-F1
#
_entry.id   AF-U6RL81-F1
#
_cell.length_a   1.000
_cell.length_b   1.000
_cell.length_c   1.000
_cell.angle_alpha   90.00
_cell.angle_beta   90.00
_cell.angle_gamma   90.00
#
_symmetry.space_group_name_H-M   'P 1'
#
loop_
_entity.id
_entity.type
_entity.pdbx_description
1 polymer ?
#
loop_
_entity_poly.entity_id
_entity_poly.type
_entity_poly.pdbx_seq_one_letter_code
_entity_poly.pdbx_strand_id
1 'polypeptide(L)'
;MKKLPWILTIFLLSGIWFTACRSIKQVTIESRTDSIYIEKLIPVITPADSAAIRALFECDENGKVVLRWLDVANTKNVQAQLTIDSLGNVIAKMKVPQDTVYIPSKKITVKEYVEVPVEVEKKLTKWQAMKVELGGWAFGVLIAFVLLAAGWFIYKKIKK
;
A
#
# COMPACT_ATOMS: atom_id res chain seq x y z
N MET A 1 -27.79 61.99 26.71
CA MET A 1 -27.93 61.28 25.42
C MET A 1 -26.60 60.76 24.83
N LYS A 2 -25.59 60.31 25.61
CA LYS A 2 -24.32 59.80 25.04
C LYS A 2 -23.76 58.48 25.64
N LYS A 3 -24.27 58.03 26.80
CA LYS A 3 -23.69 56.88 27.53
C LYS A 3 -24.30 55.52 27.16
N LEU A 4 -25.56 55.50 26.71
CA LEU A 4 -26.28 54.27 26.37
C LEU A 4 -25.75 53.53 25.13
N PRO A 5 -25.39 54.19 24.00
CA PRO A 5 -24.81 53.46 22.86
C PRO A 5 -23.44 52.89 23.20
N TRP A 6 -22.67 53.55 24.08
CA TRP A 6 -21.34 53.09 24.49
C TRP A 6 -21.39 51.82 25.36
N ILE A 7 -22.40 51.70 26.24
CA ILE A 7 -22.64 50.50 27.05
C ILE A 7 -23.00 49.29 26.17
N LEU A 8 -23.81 49.50 25.13
CA LEU A 8 -24.17 48.46 24.16
C LEU A 8 -22.97 48.00 23.33
N THR A 9 -22.09 48.91 22.92
CA THR A 9 -20.87 48.55 22.19
C THR A 9 -19.86 47.79 23.05
N ILE A 10 -19.73 48.13 24.34
CA ILE A 10 -18.81 47.45 25.27
C ILE A 10 -19.28 46.01 25.53
N PHE A 11 -20.59 45.78 25.63
CA PHE A 11 -21.14 44.44 25.82
C PHE A 11 -20.93 43.53 24.59
N LEU A 12 -21.02 44.10 23.38
CA LEU A 12 -20.76 43.38 22.13
C LEU A 12 -19.27 43.05 21.92
N LEU A 13 -18.36 43.97 22.25
CA LEU A 13 -16.90 43.75 22.17
C LEU A 13 -16.40 42.70 23.18
N SER A 14 -17.02 42.63 24.36
CA SER A 14 -16.74 41.61 25.38
C SER A 14 -17.07 40.19 24.91
N GLY A 15 -18.19 40.00 24.20
CA GLY A 15 -18.63 38.68 23.72
C GLY A 15 -17.69 38.05 22.68
N ILE A 16 -16.97 38.87 21.90
CA ILE A 16 -16.05 38.42 20.85
C ILE A 16 -14.74 37.85 21.44
N TRP A 17 -14.34 38.27 22.63
CA TRP A 17 -13.10 37.81 23.27
C TRP A 17 -13.19 36.41 23.88
N PHE A 18 -14.39 35.87 24.14
CA PHE A 18 -14.55 34.56 24.80
C PHE A 18 -14.56 33.35 23.85
N THR A 19 -14.48 33.52 22.53
CA THR A 19 -14.58 32.39 21.58
C THR A 19 -13.23 31.77 21.16
N ALA A 20 -12.11 32.30 21.61
CA ALA A 20 -10.79 31.90 21.13
C ALA A 20 -10.06 30.93 22.08
N CYS A 21 -10.50 29.67 22.17
CA CYS A 21 -9.56 28.55 22.40
C CYS A 21 -10.24 27.18 22.17
N ARG A 22 -9.96 26.53 21.03
CA ARG A 22 -10.14 25.07 20.91
C ARG A 22 -8.78 24.45 20.67
N SER A 23 -8.26 23.76 21.69
CA SER A 23 -7.10 22.89 21.58
C SER A 23 -7.55 21.55 21.00
N ILE A 24 -6.96 21.14 19.88
CA ILE A 24 -7.19 19.83 19.25
C ILE A 24 -6.33 18.80 19.98
N LYS A 25 -6.97 17.77 20.54
CA LYS A 25 -6.27 16.67 21.22
C LYS A 25 -5.94 15.59 20.19
N GLN A 26 -4.66 15.37 19.91
CA GLN A 26 -4.21 14.28 19.05
C GLN A 26 -4.24 12.96 19.83
N VAL A 27 -4.72 11.89 19.18
CA VAL A 27 -4.75 10.53 19.73
C VAL A 27 -3.55 9.79 19.17
N THR A 28 -2.72 9.21 20.03
CA THR A 28 -1.62 8.32 19.63
C THR A 28 -2.16 6.92 19.33
N ILE A 29 -1.97 6.44 18.10
CA ILE A 29 -2.33 5.08 17.66
C ILE A 29 -1.04 4.25 17.54
N GLU A 30 -1.10 3.01 17.99
CA GLU A 30 0.01 2.05 17.97
C GLU A 30 0.11 1.40 16.58
N SER A 31 1.27 1.51 15.93
CA SER A 31 1.51 0.92 14.61
C SER A 31 1.67 -0.59 14.72
N ARG A 32 0.84 -1.36 14.01
CA ARG A 32 0.93 -2.83 13.96
C ARG A 32 1.69 -3.27 12.70
N THR A 33 2.77 -4.01 12.88
CA THR A 33 3.56 -4.58 11.78
C THR A 33 3.20 -6.05 11.60
N ASP A 34 2.55 -6.41 10.50
CA ASP A 34 2.27 -7.81 10.16
C ASP A 34 3.27 -8.31 9.11
N SER A 35 3.98 -9.40 9.44
CA SER A 35 4.85 -10.10 8.48
C SER A 35 4.08 -11.26 7.83
N ILE A 36 4.02 -11.27 6.50
CA ILE A 36 3.35 -12.34 5.75
C ILE A 36 4.43 -13.25 5.17
N TYR A 37 4.37 -14.55 5.51
CA TYR A 37 5.27 -15.56 4.95
C TYR A 37 4.70 -16.06 3.62
N ILE A 38 5.42 -15.81 2.53
CA ILE A 38 5.06 -16.31 1.20
C ILE A 38 6.11 -17.35 0.78
N GLU A 39 5.67 -18.58 0.55
CA GLU A 39 6.50 -19.65 0.01
C GLU A 39 6.61 -19.46 -1.50
N LYS A 40 7.83 -19.21 -1.98
CA LYS A 40 8.10 -19.07 -3.42
C LYS A 40 9.07 -20.15 -3.86
N LEU A 41 8.70 -20.86 -4.92
CA LEU A 41 9.59 -21.77 -5.62
C LEU A 41 10.56 -20.97 -6.48
N ILE A 42 11.86 -21.19 -6.30
CA ILE A 42 12.92 -20.61 -7.13
C ILE A 42 13.56 -21.75 -7.93
N PRO A 43 13.71 -21.60 -9.26
CA PRO A 43 14.44 -22.58 -10.06
C PRO A 43 15.93 -22.52 -9.72
N VAL A 44 16.53 -23.66 -9.40
CA VAL A 44 17.98 -23.77 -9.19
C VAL A 44 18.65 -24.17 -10.49
N ILE A 45 19.73 -23.46 -10.86
CA ILE A 45 20.57 -23.84 -11.99
C ILE A 45 21.31 -25.14 -11.65
N THR A 46 21.02 -26.22 -12.38
CA THR A 46 21.80 -27.45 -12.29
C THR A 46 23.16 -27.26 -12.95
N PRO A 47 24.21 -27.95 -12.49
CA PRO A 47 25.55 -27.84 -13.07
C PRO A 47 25.56 -28.24 -14.55
N ALA A 48 26.52 -27.69 -15.30
CA ALA A 48 26.70 -28.01 -16.71
C ALA A 48 27.03 -29.49 -16.90
N ASP A 49 26.22 -30.15 -17.70
CA ASP A 49 26.22 -31.58 -17.94
C ASP A 49 26.99 -31.88 -19.25
N SER A 50 27.89 -32.87 -19.23
CA SER A 50 28.82 -33.16 -20.34
C SER A 50 28.66 -34.58 -20.87
N ALA A 51 28.92 -34.76 -22.16
CA ALA A 51 29.07 -36.06 -22.79
C ALA A 51 30.19 -36.03 -23.84
N ALA A 52 30.90 -37.15 -23.98
CA ALA A 52 31.96 -37.34 -24.94
C ALA A 52 31.68 -38.61 -25.76
N ILE A 53 31.77 -38.48 -27.09
CA ILE A 53 31.64 -39.59 -28.03
C ILE A 53 32.99 -39.79 -28.71
N ARG A 54 33.48 -41.02 -28.74
CA ARG A 54 34.62 -41.41 -29.56
C ARG A 54 34.20 -42.53 -30.49
N ALA A 55 34.47 -42.38 -31.78
CA ALA A 55 34.09 -43.34 -32.79
C ALA A 55 35.26 -43.56 -33.76
N LEU A 56 35.45 -44.81 -34.21
CA LEU A 56 36.37 -45.13 -35.30
C LEU A 56 35.60 -45.70 -36.47
N PHE A 57 35.93 -45.13 -37.62
CA PHE A 57 35.44 -45.57 -38.90
C PHE A 57 36.57 -46.30 -39.63
N GLU A 58 36.25 -47.45 -40.19
CA GLU A 58 37.15 -48.28 -40.98
C GLU A 58 36.55 -48.47 -42.38
N CYS A 59 37.40 -48.64 -43.37
CA CYS A 59 36.96 -48.94 -44.73
C CYS A 59 36.90 -50.46 -44.89
N ASP A 60 35.73 -50.99 -45.21
CA ASP A 60 35.56 -52.40 -45.54
C ASP A 60 36.20 -52.71 -46.91
N GLU A 61 36.38 -54.00 -47.22
CA GLU A 61 37.00 -54.48 -48.47
C GLU A 61 36.31 -53.95 -49.74
N ASN A 62 35.03 -53.60 -49.63
CA ASN A 62 34.20 -53.02 -50.69
C ASN A 62 34.34 -51.48 -50.83
N GLY A 63 35.26 -50.85 -50.10
CA GLY A 63 35.45 -49.40 -50.09
C GLY A 63 34.37 -48.63 -49.30
N LYS A 64 33.58 -49.33 -48.46
CA LYS A 64 32.50 -48.73 -47.68
C LYS A 64 32.97 -48.35 -46.28
N VAL A 65 32.69 -47.12 -45.86
CA VAL A 65 32.99 -46.66 -44.49
C VAL A 65 32.02 -47.32 -43.50
N VAL A 66 32.55 -48.12 -42.58
CA VAL A 66 31.80 -48.83 -41.53
C VAL A 66 32.31 -48.44 -40.14
N LEU A 67 31.42 -48.46 -39.15
CA LEU A 67 31.76 -48.17 -37.76
C LEU A 67 32.47 -49.39 -37.15
N ARG A 68 33.72 -49.21 -36.70
CA ARG A 68 34.52 -50.28 -36.08
C ARG A 68 34.38 -50.31 -34.56
N TRP A 69 34.39 -49.15 -33.93
CA TRP A 69 34.17 -49.02 -32.49
C TRP A 69 33.50 -47.70 -32.13
N LEU A 70 32.76 -47.70 -31.03
CA LEU A 70 32.05 -46.55 -30.49
C LEU A 70 32.07 -46.59 -28.96
N ASP A 71 32.73 -45.60 -28.35
CA ASP A 71 32.69 -45.36 -26.92
C ASP A 71 31.88 -44.09 -26.63
N VAL A 72 30.93 -44.21 -25.72
CA VAL A 72 30.07 -43.12 -25.27
C VAL A 72 30.25 -42.93 -23.76
N ALA A 73 30.74 -41.76 -23.36
CA ALA A 73 30.94 -41.40 -21.96
C ALA A 73 29.99 -40.25 -21.59
N ASN A 74 29.04 -40.52 -20.70
CA ASN A 74 27.99 -39.57 -20.30
C ASN A 74 27.97 -39.36 -18.79
N THR A 75 27.63 -38.14 -18.36
CA THR A 75 27.22 -37.86 -16.97
C THR A 75 25.80 -38.41 -16.71
N LYS A 76 25.42 -38.57 -15.42
CA LYS A 76 24.17 -39.24 -14.97
C LYS A 76 22.89 -38.83 -15.71
N ASN A 77 22.77 -37.56 -16.11
CA ASN A 77 21.55 -37.03 -16.72
C ASN A 77 21.68 -36.79 -18.23
N VAL A 78 22.81 -37.07 -18.89
CA VAL A 78 22.99 -36.78 -20.32
C VAL A 78 22.87 -38.03 -21.18
N GLN A 79 22.18 -37.91 -22.32
CA GLN A 79 22.13 -38.94 -23.34
C GLN A 79 22.84 -38.47 -24.61
N ALA A 80 23.90 -39.15 -25.01
CA ALA A 80 24.59 -38.91 -26.27
C ALA A 80 24.30 -40.06 -27.26
N GLN A 81 23.96 -39.70 -28.50
CA GLN A 81 23.64 -40.64 -29.59
C GLN A 81 24.42 -40.26 -30.85
N LEU A 82 25.04 -41.25 -31.49
CA LEU A 82 25.67 -41.12 -32.80
C LEU A 82 24.85 -41.91 -33.83
N THR A 83 24.37 -41.24 -34.87
CA THR A 83 23.59 -41.84 -35.96
C THR A 83 24.30 -41.62 -37.29
N ILE A 84 24.32 -42.66 -38.12
CA ILE A 84 24.81 -42.61 -39.49
C ILE A 84 23.59 -42.66 -40.40
N ASP A 85 23.34 -41.61 -41.16
CA ASP A 85 22.25 -41.60 -42.13
C ASP A 85 22.58 -42.49 -43.33
N SER A 86 21.55 -42.93 -44.05
CA SER A 86 21.69 -43.69 -45.30
C SER A 86 22.47 -42.93 -46.40
N LEU A 87 22.62 -41.61 -46.25
CA LEU A 87 23.41 -40.73 -47.12
C LEU A 87 24.89 -40.61 -46.67
N GLY A 88 25.31 -41.32 -45.62
CA GLY A 88 26.69 -41.33 -45.12
C GLY A 88 27.05 -40.19 -44.17
N ASN A 89 26.09 -39.35 -43.76
CA ASN A 89 26.32 -38.27 -42.80
C ASN A 89 26.42 -38.83 -41.37
N VAL A 90 27.42 -38.38 -40.62
CA VAL A 90 27.62 -38.72 -39.20
C VAL A 90 27.02 -37.62 -38.34
N ILE A 91 25.96 -37.92 -37.59
CA ILE A 91 25.25 -36.96 -36.74
C ILE A 91 25.44 -37.36 -35.28
N ALA A 92 26.03 -36.46 -34.49
CA ALA A 92 26.14 -36.60 -33.04
C ALA A 92 25.08 -35.72 -32.36
N LYS A 93 24.17 -36.32 -31.60
CA LYS A 93 23.14 -35.62 -30.83
C LYS A 93 23.39 -35.81 -29.35
N MET A 94 23.32 -34.72 -28.60
CA MET A 94 23.34 -34.74 -27.14
C MET A 94 21.98 -34.24 -26.64
N LYS A 95 21.27 -35.07 -25.88
CA LYS A 95 20.01 -34.74 -25.24
C LYS A 95 20.24 -34.60 -23.74
N VAL A 96 20.00 -33.40 -23.24
CA VAL A 96 20.02 -33.10 -21.80
C VAL A 96 18.55 -32.90 -21.37
N PRO A 97 17.96 -33.82 -20.59
CA PRO A 97 16.69 -33.59 -19.92
C PRO A 97 16.88 -32.46 -18.91
N GLN A 98 16.05 -31.42 -18.99
CA GLN A 98 16.09 -30.32 -18.04
C GLN A 98 15.35 -30.72 -16.76
N ASP A 99 16.10 -31.04 -15.71
CA ASP A 99 15.54 -31.24 -14.37
C ASP A 99 15.51 -29.91 -13.62
N THR A 100 14.43 -29.14 -13.75
CA THR A 100 14.23 -27.96 -12.90
C THR A 100 13.84 -28.42 -11.51
N VAL A 101 14.81 -28.49 -10.59
CA VAL A 101 14.56 -28.72 -9.17
C VAL A 101 14.04 -27.43 -8.55
N TYR A 102 12.79 -27.47 -8.07
CA TYR A 102 12.19 -26.37 -7.31
C TYR A 102 12.52 -26.53 -5.83
N ILE A 103 13.32 -25.61 -5.28
CA ILE A 103 13.55 -25.56 -3.84
C ILE A 103 12.60 -24.51 -3.24
N PRO A 104 11.86 -24.84 -2.16
CA PRO A 104 11.05 -23.85 -1.46
C PRO A 104 11.95 -22.81 -0.80
N SER A 105 11.74 -21.53 -1.14
CA SER A 105 12.39 -20.40 -0.49
C SER A 105 11.36 -19.58 0.28
N LYS A 106 11.70 -19.20 1.52
CA LYS A 106 10.85 -18.38 2.39
C LYS A 106 11.21 -16.91 2.21
N LYS A 107 10.36 -16.12 1.53
CA LYS A 107 10.56 -14.67 1.38
C LYS A 107 9.69 -13.92 2.40
N ILE A 108 10.31 -13.02 3.17
CA ILE A 108 9.62 -12.16 4.13
C ILE A 108 9.15 -10.91 3.38
N THR A 109 7.84 -10.66 3.33
CA THR A 109 7.29 -9.39 2.84
C THR A 109 6.65 -8.68 4.03
N VAL A 110 7.27 -7.58 4.48
CA VAL A 110 6.75 -6.74 5.56
C VAL A 110 5.79 -5.73 4.94
N LYS A 111 4.50 -5.79 5.30
CA LYS A 111 3.53 -4.76 4.92
C LYS A 111 3.35 -3.83 6.12
N GLU A 112 3.83 -2.60 5.98
CA GLU A 112 3.66 -1.56 6.98
C GLU A 112 2.32 -0.86 6.73
N TYR A 113 1.34 -1.10 7.62
CA TYR A 113 0.07 -0.41 7.59
C TYR A 113 0.21 0.87 8.41
N VAL A 114 0.43 1.99 7.73
CA VAL A 114 0.41 3.32 8.36
C VAL A 114 -1.03 3.82 8.35
N GLU A 115 -1.72 3.68 9.47
CA GLU A 115 -3.06 4.27 9.64
C GLU A 115 -2.92 5.80 9.65
N VAL A 116 -3.32 6.44 8.55
CA VAL A 116 -3.32 7.90 8.42
C VAL A 116 -4.37 8.45 9.40
N PRO A 117 -4.02 9.41 10.29
CA PRO A 117 -4.97 9.95 11.24
C PRO A 117 -6.06 10.71 10.49
N VAL A 118 -7.28 10.15 10.49
CA VAL A 118 -8.45 10.88 10.04
C VAL A 118 -8.87 11.80 11.18
N GLU A 119 -8.94 13.10 10.90
CA GLU A 119 -9.46 14.09 11.84
C GLU A 119 -10.95 13.80 12.08
N VAL A 120 -11.27 13.07 13.14
CA VAL A 120 -12.66 12.82 13.51
C VAL A 120 -13.23 14.09 14.12
N GLU A 121 -14.06 14.81 13.35
CA GLU A 121 -14.86 15.91 13.88
C GLU A 121 -15.72 15.39 15.05
N LYS A 122 -15.40 15.82 16.28
CA LYS A 122 -16.17 15.42 17.46
C LYS A 122 -17.59 15.98 17.35
N LYS A 123 -18.56 15.11 17.12
CA LYS A 123 -19.98 15.43 17.34
C LYS A 123 -20.15 15.96 18.75
N LEU A 124 -20.76 17.14 18.88
CA LEU A 124 -21.03 17.77 20.17
C LEU A 124 -21.78 16.77 21.06
N THR A 125 -21.27 16.53 22.27
CA THR A 125 -22.00 15.69 23.23
C THR A 125 -23.35 16.34 23.53
N LYS A 126 -24.39 15.54 23.79
CA LYS A 126 -25.75 16.06 24.03
C LYS A 126 -25.78 17.17 25.10
N TRP A 127 -24.92 17.08 26.11
CA TRP A 127 -24.77 18.10 27.14
C TRP A 127 -24.12 19.40 26.63
N GLN A 128 -23.09 19.30 25.79
CA GLN A 128 -22.48 20.47 25.17
C GLN A 128 -23.41 21.12 24.15
N ALA A 129 -24.14 20.32 23.36
CA ALA A 129 -25.16 20.82 22.45
C ALA A 129 -26.25 21.58 23.21
N MET A 130 -26.75 21.02 24.33
CA MET A 130 -27.71 21.73 25.19
C MET A 130 -27.15 23.04 25.75
N LYS A 131 -25.89 23.12 26.17
CA LYS A 131 -25.30 24.40 26.65
C LYS A 131 -25.21 25.45 25.54
N VAL A 132 -24.87 25.03 24.32
CA VAL A 132 -24.80 25.92 23.16
C VAL A 132 -26.19 26.44 22.80
N GLU A 133 -27.19 25.57 22.85
CA GLU A 133 -28.59 25.92 22.60
C GLU A 133 -29.14 26.86 23.69
N LEU A 134 -28.82 26.61 24.96
CA LEU A 134 -29.16 27.51 26.07
C LEU A 134 -28.51 28.90 25.93
N GLY A 135 -27.25 28.93 25.46
CA GLY A 135 -26.55 30.17 25.14
C GLY A 135 -27.23 30.95 24.01
N GLY A 136 -27.69 30.26 22.96
CA GLY A 136 -28.44 30.86 21.86
C GLY A 136 -29.73 31.55 22.32
N TRP A 137 -30.47 30.93 23.25
CA TRP A 137 -31.66 31.53 23.85
C TRP A 137 -31.34 32.77 24.69
N ALA A 138 -30.23 32.75 25.45
CA ALA A 138 -29.80 33.90 26.23
C ALA A 138 -29.45 35.11 25.34
N PHE A 139 -28.81 34.89 24.19
CA PHE A 139 -28.56 35.95 23.21
C PHE A 139 -29.85 36.47 22.57
N GLY A 140 -30.82 35.59 22.28
CA GLY A 140 -32.13 35.99 21.76
C GLY A 140 -32.90 36.91 22.70
N VAL A 141 -32.95 36.59 24.00
CA VAL A 141 -33.60 37.43 25.03
C VAL A 141 -32.91 38.79 25.16
N LEU A 142 -31.57 38.81 25.11
CA LEU A 142 -30.78 40.04 25.14
C LEU A 142 -31.13 40.97 23.97
N ILE A 143 -31.21 40.44 22.75
CA ILE A 143 -31.54 41.22 21.54
C ILE A 143 -32.97 41.75 21.62
N ALA A 144 -33.93 40.95 22.07
CA ALA A 144 -35.33 41.36 22.22
C ALA A 144 -35.49 42.52 23.21
N PHE A 145 -34.78 42.48 24.33
CA PHE A 145 -34.78 43.56 25.34
C PHE A 145 -34.25 44.88 24.78
N VAL A 146 -33.19 44.82 23.97
CA VAL A 146 -32.61 46.01 23.32
C VAL A 146 -33.60 46.64 22.33
N LEU A 147 -34.28 45.82 21.53
CA LEU A 147 -35.28 46.30 20.57
C LEU A 147 -36.50 46.92 21.26
N LEU A 148 -37.00 46.33 22.35
CA LEU A 148 -38.09 46.89 23.14
C LEU A 148 -37.71 48.23 23.77
N ALA A 149 -36.51 48.32 24.34
CA ALA A 149 -36.01 49.57 24.91
C ALA A 149 -35.89 50.67 23.84
N ALA A 150 -35.36 50.34 22.66
CA ALA A 150 -35.25 51.27 21.54
C ALA A 150 -36.63 51.72 21.01
N GLY A 151 -37.57 50.78 20.81
CA GLY A 151 -38.92 51.06 20.35
C GLY A 151 -39.71 51.95 21.32
N TRP A 152 -39.61 51.69 22.63
CA TRP A 152 -40.21 52.56 23.65
C TRP A 152 -39.60 53.97 23.64
N PHE A 153 -38.30 54.08 23.40
CA PHE A 153 -37.62 55.37 23.32
C PHE A 153 -38.06 56.19 22.10
N ILE A 154 -38.24 55.53 20.94
CA ILE A 154 -38.77 56.16 19.72
C ILE A 154 -40.22 56.60 19.94
N TYR A 155 -41.06 55.75 20.54
CA TYR A 155 -42.43 56.09 20.88
C TYR A 155 -42.51 57.32 21.81
N LYS A 156 -41.67 57.37 22.85
CA LYS A 156 -41.58 58.50 23.77
C LYS A 156 -41.06 59.78 23.10
N LYS A 157 -40.26 59.65 22.04
CA LYS A 157 -39.76 60.76 21.21
C LYS A 157 -40.79 61.28 20.20
N ILE A 158 -41.72 60.44 19.76
CA ILE A 158 -42.80 60.83 18.83
C ILE A 158 -43.99 61.46 19.57
N LYS A 159 -44.25 61.01 20.81
CA LYS A 159 -45.37 61.49 21.63
C LYS A 159 -45.07 62.77 22.44
N LYS A 160 -43.85 63.31 22.32
CA LYS A 160 -43.42 64.56 22.95
C LYS A 160 -43.02 65.53 21.85
#